data_AF-A0A936JNN3-F1
#
_entry.id   AF-A0A936JNN3-F1
#
_cell.length_a   1.000
_cell.length_b   1.000
_cell.length_c   1.000
_cell.angle_alpha   90.00
_cell.angle_beta   90.00
_cell.angle_gamma   90.00
#
_symmetry.space_group_name_H-M   'P 1'
#
loop_
_entity.id
_entity.type
_entity.pdbx_description
1 polymer ?
#
loop_
_entity_poly.entity_id
_entity_poly.type
_entity_poly.pdbx_seq_one_letter_code
_entity_poly.pdbx_strand_id
1 'polypeptide(L)'
;MAVTINVNNLTLCHKDSGGISIATLPDVCKTPPNGVPIPYPNIAYARDLAKGTQTVVADGGNMCANYGSEFSKSTGDEAGSIGGVKSGTFIKEATWLTFSFNVRIEGKAACRLTDKMYHNHQNTVNASGLIQRVLATQKLLQKMLCDCDKEVQPTKDDNCLTLGTKKHDCMEKKKAEHNRLGKKPKLDGERGYNKKTGKPSFRSRRDLFERFRKLKELRKKIDTAKTALKATKAGAKVVKLIYTSQLRSRDGC
;
A
#
# COMPACT_ATOMS: atom_id res chain seq x y z
N MET A 1 -16.57 -13.93 0.17
CA MET A 1 -17.44 -12.73 0.26
C MET A 1 -16.65 -11.44 0.44
N ALA A 2 -17.28 -10.32 0.79
CA ALA A 2 -16.60 -9.13 1.29
C ALA A 2 -15.96 -9.43 2.66
N VAL A 3 -14.86 -8.74 2.98
CA VAL A 3 -14.24 -8.77 4.31
C VAL A 3 -14.25 -7.33 4.84
N THR A 4 -15.20 -7.05 5.73
CA THR A 4 -15.52 -5.66 6.13
C THR A 4 -15.05 -5.30 7.53
N ILE A 5 -14.84 -6.30 8.39
CA ILE A 5 -14.53 -6.08 9.79
C ILE A 5 -13.04 -5.76 9.99
N ASN A 6 -12.78 -4.60 10.61
CA ASN A 6 -11.44 -4.14 10.97
C ASN A 6 -11.11 -4.55 12.40
N VAL A 7 -9.98 -5.23 12.56
CA VAL A 7 -9.39 -5.56 13.84
C VAL A 7 -7.92 -5.16 13.82
N ASN A 8 -7.56 -4.09 14.54
CA ASN A 8 -6.20 -3.53 14.57
C ASN A 8 -5.64 -3.17 13.18
N ASN A 9 -6.45 -2.59 12.30
CA ASN A 9 -6.11 -2.29 10.90
C ASN A 9 -5.86 -3.52 10.03
N LEU A 10 -6.24 -4.70 10.51
CA LEU A 10 -6.19 -5.96 9.77
C LEU A 10 -7.60 -6.48 9.55
N THR A 11 -7.78 -7.30 8.52
CA THR A 11 -9.05 -7.98 8.30
C THR A 11 -9.24 -9.11 9.31
N LEU A 12 -10.46 -9.21 9.85
CA LEU A 12 -10.89 -10.36 10.65
C LEU A 12 -10.99 -11.60 9.75
N CYS A 13 -10.49 -12.74 10.23
CA CYS A 13 -10.76 -14.02 9.60
C CYS A 13 -12.16 -14.51 10.01
N HIS A 14 -12.98 -14.88 9.03
CA HIS A 14 -14.29 -15.51 9.23
C HIS A 14 -14.47 -16.59 8.16
N LYS A 15 -15.46 -17.49 8.33
CA LYS A 15 -15.58 -18.71 7.52
C LYS A 15 -15.56 -18.47 6.00
N ASP A 16 -16.22 -17.41 5.52
CA ASP A 16 -16.20 -17.04 4.09
C ASP A 16 -15.29 -15.83 3.75
N SER A 17 -14.26 -15.56 4.56
CA SER A 17 -13.30 -14.48 4.27
C SER A 17 -12.42 -14.78 3.05
N GLY A 18 -12.39 -16.05 2.62
CA GLY A 18 -11.51 -16.55 1.57
C GLY A 18 -10.04 -16.63 2.00
N GLY A 19 -9.77 -16.62 3.30
CA GLY A 19 -8.42 -16.77 3.84
C GLY A 19 -7.80 -18.12 3.50
N ILE A 20 -6.56 -18.09 3.03
CA ILE A 20 -5.74 -19.27 2.79
C ILE A 20 -4.50 -19.18 3.68
N SER A 21 -4.28 -20.18 4.51
CA SER A 21 -3.07 -20.34 5.31
C SER A 21 -2.14 -21.30 4.58
N ILE A 22 -0.89 -20.91 4.34
CA ILE A 22 0.12 -21.75 3.70
C ILE A 22 1.29 -21.88 4.66
N ALA A 23 1.69 -23.11 4.97
CA ALA A 23 2.84 -23.37 5.81
C ALA A 23 4.10 -22.72 5.20
N THR A 24 4.79 -21.91 6.01
CA THR A 24 6.03 -21.23 5.59
C THR A 24 7.25 -22.11 5.80
N LEU A 25 7.16 -23.03 6.77
CA LEU A 25 8.13 -24.10 6.95
C LEU A 25 7.56 -25.38 6.30
N PRO A 26 8.42 -26.22 5.70
CA PRO A 26 7.96 -27.46 5.11
C PRO A 26 7.35 -28.38 6.18
N ASP A 27 6.27 -29.05 5.83
CA ASP A 27 5.62 -30.08 6.63
C ASP A 27 6.39 -31.39 6.46
N VAL A 28 7.31 -31.69 7.40
CA VAL A 28 8.12 -32.90 7.29
C VAL A 28 7.30 -34.09 7.79
N CYS A 29 6.94 -34.98 6.87
CA CYS A 29 6.10 -36.15 7.13
C CYS A 29 6.83 -37.45 6.77
N LYS A 30 6.48 -38.53 7.46
CA LYS A 30 6.97 -39.87 7.17
C LYS A 30 6.25 -40.41 5.95
N THR A 31 7.02 -40.81 4.94
CA THR A 31 6.49 -41.20 3.63
C THR A 31 6.59 -42.71 3.44
N PRO A 32 5.50 -43.40 3.06
CA PRO A 32 5.58 -44.81 2.67
C PRO A 32 6.56 -45.06 1.51
N PRO A 33 7.07 -46.29 1.38
CA PRO A 33 6.85 -47.43 2.28
C PRO A 33 7.70 -47.40 3.55
N ASN A 34 8.85 -46.71 3.52
CA ASN A 34 9.88 -46.86 4.55
C ASN A 34 9.79 -45.84 5.69
N GLY A 35 8.79 -44.95 5.67
CA GLY A 35 8.65 -43.89 6.67
C GLY A 35 9.73 -42.80 6.58
N VAL A 36 10.33 -42.63 5.40
CA VAL A 36 11.39 -41.62 5.19
C VAL A 36 10.80 -40.23 5.40
N PRO A 37 11.43 -39.37 6.24
CA PRO A 37 11.02 -37.98 6.40
C PRO A 37 11.20 -37.19 5.09
N ILE A 38 10.11 -36.66 4.56
CA ILE A 38 10.11 -35.83 3.34
C ILE A 38 9.38 -34.51 3.63
N PRO A 39 9.92 -33.36 3.20
CA PRO A 39 9.26 -32.07 3.33
C PRO A 39 8.13 -31.91 2.31
N TYR A 40 6.93 -31.55 2.78
CA TYR A 40 5.75 -31.28 1.96
C TYR A 40 5.23 -29.85 2.12
N PRO A 41 4.51 -29.30 1.13
CA PRO A 41 3.67 -28.12 1.36
C PRO A 41 2.49 -28.49 2.26
N ASN A 42 1.95 -27.52 2.98
CA ASN A 42 0.71 -27.72 3.73
C ASN A 42 -0.14 -26.45 3.71
N ILE A 43 -1.43 -26.60 3.42
CA ILE A 43 -2.39 -25.52 3.15
C ILE A 43 -3.66 -25.77 3.95
N ALA A 44 -4.18 -24.73 4.60
CA ALA A 44 -5.45 -24.77 5.32
C ALA A 44 -6.32 -23.59 4.91
N TYR A 45 -7.65 -23.75 4.97
CA TYR A 45 -8.59 -22.78 4.41
C TYR A 45 -9.58 -22.25 5.44
N ALA A 46 -9.88 -20.95 5.37
CA ALA A 46 -10.88 -20.31 6.24
C ALA A 46 -12.29 -20.91 6.08
N ARG A 47 -12.62 -21.47 4.91
CA ARG A 47 -13.90 -22.18 4.69
C ARG A 47 -14.10 -23.37 5.61
N ASP A 48 -13.00 -23.97 6.08
CA ASP A 48 -12.97 -25.09 7.00
C ASP A 48 -12.90 -24.62 8.46
N LEU A 49 -13.15 -23.33 8.74
CA LEU A 49 -13.21 -22.79 10.10
C LEU A 49 -14.26 -23.51 10.93
N ALA A 50 -13.80 -24.01 12.07
CA ALA A 50 -14.54 -24.71 13.11
C ALA A 50 -14.18 -24.13 14.49
N LYS A 51 -15.03 -24.42 15.48
CA LYS A 51 -14.86 -23.91 16.86
C LYS A 51 -14.69 -22.38 16.95
N GLY A 52 -15.20 -21.66 15.96
CA GLY A 52 -15.27 -20.20 15.93
C GLY A 52 -16.37 -19.67 16.84
N THR A 53 -16.77 -18.44 16.59
CA THR A 53 -17.86 -17.80 17.33
C THR A 53 -19.22 -18.46 17.10
N GLN A 54 -20.12 -18.38 18.08
CA GLN A 54 -21.45 -18.99 18.03
C GLN A 54 -22.59 -17.96 17.90
N THR A 55 -22.47 -16.86 18.63
CA THR A 55 -23.46 -15.78 18.72
C THR A 55 -23.07 -14.57 17.86
N VAL A 56 -21.78 -14.29 17.73
CA VAL A 56 -21.28 -13.18 16.89
C VAL A 56 -20.98 -13.70 15.49
N VAL A 57 -21.51 -13.03 14.47
CA VAL A 57 -21.29 -13.36 13.06
C VAL A 57 -20.75 -12.17 12.28
N ALA A 58 -20.03 -12.42 11.19
CA ALA A 58 -19.50 -11.43 10.26
C ALA A 58 -19.93 -11.72 8.82
N ASP A 59 -20.06 -10.67 8.02
CA ASP A 59 -20.15 -10.73 6.55
C ASP A 59 -21.02 -11.87 6.01
N GLY A 60 -22.35 -11.73 6.12
CA GLY A 60 -23.30 -12.74 5.63
C GLY A 60 -23.57 -13.88 6.61
N GLY A 61 -23.45 -13.63 7.92
CA GLY A 61 -23.80 -14.61 8.95
C GLY A 61 -22.70 -15.65 9.24
N ASN A 62 -21.46 -15.41 8.80
CA ASN A 62 -20.36 -16.34 8.97
C ASN A 62 -19.78 -16.27 10.39
N MET A 63 -19.42 -17.42 10.94
CA MET A 63 -18.65 -17.48 12.19
C MET A 63 -17.27 -16.81 12.03
N CYS A 64 -16.85 -16.11 13.06
CA CYS A 64 -15.58 -15.40 13.16
C CYS A 64 -14.53 -16.30 13.81
N ALA A 65 -13.28 -16.16 13.41
CA ALA A 65 -12.15 -16.81 14.07
C ALA A 65 -11.76 -16.02 15.32
N ASN A 66 -11.70 -16.73 16.44
CA ASN A 66 -11.20 -16.24 17.72
C ASN A 66 -10.29 -17.30 18.37
N TYR A 67 -9.65 -16.94 19.47
CA TYR A 67 -8.74 -17.83 20.20
C TYR A 67 -9.44 -19.15 20.58
N GLY A 68 -8.84 -20.28 20.19
CA GLY A 68 -9.39 -21.63 20.34
C GLY A 68 -10.20 -22.13 19.13
N SER A 69 -10.41 -21.30 18.11
CA SER A 69 -10.91 -21.75 16.80
C SER A 69 -9.81 -22.43 15.98
N GLU A 70 -10.21 -23.17 14.95
CA GLU A 70 -9.31 -23.94 14.10
C GLU A 70 -9.83 -24.02 12.67
N PHE A 71 -8.95 -24.21 11.69
CA PHE A 71 -9.36 -24.78 10.41
C PHE A 71 -9.31 -26.29 10.55
N SER A 72 -10.44 -26.96 10.37
CA SER A 72 -10.64 -28.36 10.79
C SER A 72 -9.72 -29.36 10.09
N LYS A 73 -9.09 -28.96 8.98
CA LYS A 73 -8.15 -29.78 8.22
C LYS A 73 -7.12 -28.91 7.50
N SER A 74 -6.01 -29.55 7.16
CA SER A 74 -4.95 -29.00 6.34
C SER A 74 -4.50 -30.06 5.34
N THR A 75 -4.02 -29.66 4.16
CA THR A 75 -3.86 -30.52 2.97
C THR A 75 -2.58 -30.16 2.21
N GLY A 76 -2.09 -31.03 1.33
CA GLY A 76 -0.84 -30.86 0.57
C GLY A 76 0.28 -31.82 1.00
N ASP A 77 0.10 -32.52 2.11
CA ASP A 77 1.01 -33.50 2.71
C ASP A 77 0.54 -34.95 2.55
N GLU A 78 -0.43 -35.21 1.66
CA GLU A 78 -1.12 -36.51 1.56
C GLU A 78 -0.19 -37.69 1.22
N ALA A 79 0.93 -37.43 0.56
CA ALA A 79 1.94 -38.45 0.28
C ALA A 79 2.67 -38.91 1.55
N GLY A 80 2.77 -38.06 2.57
CA GLY A 80 3.33 -38.36 3.89
C GLY A 80 2.33 -39.05 4.83
N SER A 81 1.61 -40.06 4.34
CA SER A 81 0.43 -40.63 5.02
C SER A 81 0.69 -41.38 6.32
N ILE A 82 1.95 -41.69 6.65
CA ILE A 82 2.34 -42.22 7.97
C ILE A 82 2.31 -41.10 9.04
N GLY A 83 2.25 -39.84 8.59
CA GLY A 83 2.03 -38.66 9.40
C GLY A 83 3.28 -37.82 9.64
N GLY A 84 3.06 -36.64 10.19
CA GLY A 84 4.10 -35.69 10.55
C GLY A 84 5.17 -36.27 11.47
N VAL A 85 6.44 -35.93 11.26
CA VAL A 85 7.54 -36.41 12.10
C VAL A 85 7.34 -35.99 13.56
N LYS A 86 6.82 -34.77 13.79
CA LYS A 86 6.56 -34.23 15.11
C LYS A 86 5.14 -34.58 15.59
N SER A 87 4.13 -34.44 14.73
CA SER A 87 2.73 -34.61 15.16
C SER A 87 2.24 -36.06 15.15
N GLY A 88 2.83 -36.93 14.32
CA GLY A 88 2.34 -38.30 14.11
C GLY A 88 0.98 -38.36 13.41
N THR A 89 0.53 -37.26 12.79
CA THR A 89 -0.80 -37.16 12.20
C THR A 89 -0.75 -36.73 10.72
N PHE A 90 -1.82 -36.96 9.98
CA PHE A 90 -1.99 -36.53 8.60
C PHE A 90 -3.37 -35.86 8.44
N ILE A 91 -3.46 -34.83 7.58
CA ILE A 91 -4.69 -34.07 7.30
C ILE A 91 -5.39 -33.60 8.59
N LYS A 92 -4.63 -33.01 9.51
CA LYS A 92 -5.16 -32.47 10.78
C LYS A 92 -5.34 -30.96 10.77
N GLU A 93 -5.95 -30.47 11.83
CA GLU A 93 -6.35 -29.08 11.97
C GLU A 93 -5.17 -28.11 11.96
N ALA A 94 -5.47 -26.87 11.56
CA ALA A 94 -4.61 -25.73 11.71
C ALA A 94 -5.15 -24.81 12.81
N THR A 95 -4.32 -24.48 13.79
CA THR A 95 -4.71 -23.69 14.99
C THR A 95 -3.91 -22.40 15.09
N TRP A 96 -4.48 -21.39 15.75
CA TRP A 96 -3.85 -20.06 15.84
C TRP A 96 -2.69 -20.02 16.84
N LEU A 97 -1.57 -19.44 16.40
CA LEU A 97 -0.40 -19.15 17.23
C LEU A 97 -0.44 -17.71 17.75
N THR A 98 -0.91 -16.75 16.95
CA THR A 98 -1.08 -15.36 17.37
C THR A 98 -2.52 -14.90 17.16
N PHE A 99 -2.88 -13.81 17.82
CA PHE A 99 -4.23 -13.23 17.81
C PHE A 99 -4.15 -11.77 18.26
N SER A 100 -5.28 -11.05 18.22
CA SER A 100 -5.36 -9.68 18.72
C SER A 100 -5.09 -9.58 20.22
N PHE A 101 -4.28 -8.60 20.62
CA PHE A 101 -3.99 -8.34 22.03
C PHE A 101 -5.13 -7.66 22.78
N ASN A 102 -5.96 -6.89 22.08
CA ASN A 102 -6.94 -6.01 22.71
C ASN A 102 -8.37 -6.12 22.13
N VAL A 103 -8.54 -6.68 20.94
CA VAL A 103 -9.87 -6.92 20.38
C VAL A 103 -10.28 -8.35 20.65
N ARG A 104 -11.43 -8.51 21.31
CA ARG A 104 -12.00 -9.79 21.67
C ARG A 104 -13.39 -9.94 21.06
N ILE A 105 -13.73 -11.16 20.63
CA ILE A 105 -15.04 -11.54 20.15
C ILE A 105 -15.48 -12.73 21.01
N GLU A 106 -16.63 -12.60 21.67
CA GLU A 106 -17.11 -13.57 22.67
C GLU A 106 -16.09 -13.81 23.80
N GLY A 107 -15.46 -12.73 24.29
CA GLY A 107 -14.48 -12.80 25.37
C GLY A 107 -13.11 -13.37 24.98
N LYS A 108 -12.97 -13.91 23.76
CA LYS A 108 -11.75 -14.51 23.22
C LYS A 108 -11.08 -13.59 22.20
N ALA A 109 -9.75 -13.59 22.13
CA ALA A 109 -9.02 -12.73 21.20
C ALA A 109 -9.39 -13.00 19.73
N ALA A 110 -9.57 -11.95 18.93
CA ALA A 110 -9.91 -12.07 17.52
C ALA A 110 -8.70 -12.49 16.66
N CYS A 111 -8.92 -13.35 15.66
CA CYS A 111 -7.88 -13.82 14.74
C CYS A 111 -7.94 -13.07 13.40
N ARG A 112 -6.80 -12.58 12.93
CA ARG A 112 -6.68 -11.55 11.88
C ARG A 112 -5.80 -12.02 10.73
N LEU A 113 -5.75 -11.20 9.67
CA LEU A 113 -4.96 -11.42 8.46
C LEU A 113 -3.53 -11.91 8.72
N THR A 114 -2.76 -11.23 9.58
CA THR A 114 -1.34 -11.55 9.79
C THR A 114 -1.09 -12.51 10.94
N ASP A 115 -2.15 -13.06 11.53
CA ASP A 115 -2.01 -13.97 12.65
C ASP A 115 -1.50 -15.33 12.19
N LYS A 116 -0.52 -15.85 12.92
CA LYS A 116 0.23 -17.06 12.57
C LYS A 116 -0.56 -18.30 12.95
N MET A 117 -0.31 -19.41 12.27
CA MET A 117 -1.01 -20.66 12.53
C MET A 117 -0.06 -21.85 12.57
N TYR A 118 -0.33 -22.81 13.43
CA TYR A 118 0.16 -24.17 13.30
C TYR A 118 -0.64 -24.93 12.25
N HIS A 119 -0.02 -25.90 11.60
CA HIS A 119 -0.65 -26.78 10.63
C HIS A 119 -0.40 -28.25 11.02
N ASN A 120 -1.29 -29.13 10.57
CA ASN A 120 -1.21 -30.58 10.74
C ASN A 120 -0.93 -31.01 12.18
N HIS A 121 -1.77 -30.56 13.11
CA HIS A 121 -1.60 -30.81 14.54
C HIS A 121 -0.21 -30.36 15.07
N GLN A 122 0.20 -29.15 14.68
CA GLN A 122 1.46 -28.52 15.08
C GLN A 122 2.74 -29.23 14.56
N ASN A 123 2.64 -29.96 13.45
CA ASN A 123 3.82 -30.50 12.76
C ASN A 123 4.63 -29.39 12.08
N THR A 124 3.94 -28.43 11.46
CA THR A 124 4.54 -27.26 10.82
C THR A 124 3.84 -25.97 11.19
N VAL A 125 4.37 -24.84 10.72
CA VAL A 125 3.89 -23.50 11.02
C VAL A 125 3.76 -22.65 9.75
N ASN A 126 2.70 -21.86 9.72
CA ASN A 126 2.59 -20.67 8.90
C ASN A 126 3.00 -19.45 9.75
N ALA A 127 4.17 -18.89 9.43
CA ALA A 127 4.70 -17.68 10.05
C ALA A 127 4.38 -16.39 9.28
N SER A 128 3.78 -16.45 8.09
CA SER A 128 3.42 -15.27 7.29
C SER A 128 1.99 -14.79 7.52
N GLY A 129 1.12 -15.66 8.04
CA GLY A 129 -0.30 -15.38 8.27
C GLY A 129 -1.16 -15.76 7.06
N LEU A 130 -2.42 -15.31 7.06
CA LEU A 130 -3.37 -15.62 6.01
C LEU A 130 -3.13 -14.79 4.74
N ILE A 131 -3.36 -15.43 3.61
CA ILE A 131 -3.63 -14.76 2.33
C ILE A 131 -5.14 -14.56 2.27
N GLN A 132 -5.62 -13.36 2.60
CA GLN A 132 -7.03 -13.00 2.52
C GLN A 132 -7.20 -11.59 1.95
N ARG A 133 -8.42 -11.22 1.53
CA ARG A 133 -8.68 -9.85 1.08
C ARG A 133 -8.36 -8.86 2.21
N VAL A 134 -7.71 -7.76 1.86
CA VAL A 134 -7.49 -6.65 2.80
C VAL A 134 -8.77 -5.84 2.97
N LEU A 135 -8.83 -5.02 4.01
CA LEU A 135 -9.99 -4.23 4.39
C LEU A 135 -10.56 -3.46 3.19
N ALA A 136 -11.89 -3.39 3.12
CA ALA A 136 -12.73 -2.93 2.00
C ALA A 136 -12.39 -1.57 1.34
N THR A 137 -11.38 -0.85 1.81
CA THR A 137 -10.72 0.26 1.08
C THR A 137 -10.43 -0.13 -0.38
N GLN A 138 -10.12 -1.40 -0.66
CA GLN A 138 -9.90 -1.88 -2.02
C GLN A 138 -11.09 -1.72 -2.97
N LYS A 139 -12.35 -1.92 -2.55
CA LYS A 139 -13.50 -1.79 -3.48
C LYS A 139 -13.76 -0.34 -3.88
N LEU A 140 -13.59 0.56 -2.93
CA LEU A 140 -13.72 2.01 -3.16
C LEU A 140 -12.61 2.52 -4.08
N LEU A 141 -11.35 2.16 -3.78
CA LEU A 141 -10.19 2.50 -4.61
C LEU A 141 -10.30 1.87 -6.01
N GLN A 142 -10.74 0.62 -6.09
CA GLN A 142 -10.96 -0.08 -7.36
C GLN A 142 -12.04 0.61 -8.20
N LYS A 143 -13.15 1.03 -7.58
CA LYS A 143 -14.18 1.82 -8.27
C LYS A 143 -13.62 3.15 -8.78
N MET A 144 -12.90 3.90 -7.94
CA MET A 144 -12.27 5.15 -8.34
C MET A 144 -11.28 4.94 -9.49
N LEU A 145 -10.49 3.86 -9.45
CA LEU A 145 -9.54 3.50 -10.50
C LEU A 145 -10.26 3.19 -11.81
N CYS A 146 -11.30 2.35 -11.78
CA CYS A 146 -12.09 2.02 -12.97
C CYS A 146 -12.78 3.26 -13.56
N ASP A 147 -13.28 4.17 -12.73
CA ASP A 147 -13.87 5.42 -13.19
C ASP A 147 -12.79 6.31 -13.86
N CYS A 148 -11.61 6.41 -13.25
CA CYS A 148 -10.50 7.18 -13.81
C CYS A 148 -9.94 6.58 -15.10
N ASP A 149 -9.90 5.26 -15.22
CA ASP A 149 -9.51 4.58 -16.46
C ASP A 149 -10.52 4.80 -17.59
N LYS A 150 -11.79 5.02 -17.28
CA LYS A 150 -12.81 5.41 -18.26
C LYS A 150 -12.69 6.88 -18.66
N GLU A 151 -12.50 7.76 -17.69
CA GLU A 151 -12.39 9.22 -17.90
C GLU A 151 -11.09 9.63 -18.63
N VAL A 152 -9.98 8.94 -18.36
CA VAL A 152 -8.65 9.28 -18.90
C VAL A 152 -8.20 8.21 -19.90
N GLN A 153 -8.59 8.41 -21.16
CA GLN A 153 -8.14 7.58 -22.29
C GLN A 153 -6.81 8.09 -22.87
N PRO A 154 -5.95 7.20 -23.39
CA PRO A 154 -4.73 7.60 -24.09
C PRO A 154 -5.06 8.33 -25.39
N THR A 155 -4.35 9.43 -25.65
CA THR A 155 -4.36 10.13 -26.95
C THR A 155 -3.07 9.85 -27.71
N LYS A 156 -3.02 10.18 -29.02
CA LYS A 156 -1.81 9.98 -29.85
C LYS A 156 -0.58 10.74 -29.32
N ASP A 157 -0.79 11.82 -28.59
CA ASP A 157 0.29 12.66 -28.04
C ASP A 157 0.74 12.23 -26.63
N ASP A 158 0.07 11.23 -26.04
CA ASP A 158 0.38 10.77 -24.69
C ASP A 158 1.47 9.71 -24.68
N ASN A 159 2.53 9.97 -23.89
CA ASN A 159 3.47 8.94 -23.47
C ASN A 159 3.09 8.37 -22.10
N CYS A 160 3.76 7.29 -21.69
CA CYS A 160 3.47 6.60 -20.42
C CYS A 160 3.51 7.55 -19.21
N LEU A 161 4.43 8.52 -19.19
CA LEU A 161 4.58 9.47 -18.07
C LEU A 161 3.46 10.51 -18.04
N THR A 162 3.07 11.06 -19.19
CA THR A 162 1.97 12.06 -19.27
C THR A 162 0.63 11.41 -18.96
N LEU A 163 0.37 10.23 -19.51
CA LEU A 163 -0.83 9.46 -19.22
C LEU A 163 -0.90 9.06 -17.74
N GLY A 164 0.21 8.56 -17.19
CA GLY A 164 0.31 8.21 -15.77
C GLY A 164 0.04 9.40 -14.85
N THR A 165 0.49 10.60 -15.23
CA THR A 165 0.22 11.85 -14.48
C THR A 165 -1.27 12.21 -14.53
N LYS A 166 -1.90 12.15 -15.71
CA LYS A 166 -3.34 12.42 -15.88
C LYS A 166 -4.20 11.46 -15.05
N LYS A 167 -3.85 10.17 -15.04
CA LYS A 167 -4.55 9.15 -14.21
C LYS A 167 -4.37 9.39 -12.71
N HIS A 168 -3.17 9.75 -12.27
CA HIS A 168 -2.93 10.14 -10.87
C HIS A 168 -3.75 11.38 -10.47
N ASP A 169 -3.82 12.40 -11.34
CA ASP A 169 -4.62 13.60 -11.09
C ASP A 169 -6.11 13.29 -10.95
N CYS A 170 -6.64 12.37 -11.75
CA CYS A 170 -8.01 11.89 -11.60
C CYS A 170 -8.24 11.21 -10.24
N MET A 171 -7.34 10.30 -9.84
CA MET A 171 -7.44 9.60 -8.56
C MET A 171 -7.38 10.55 -7.37
N GLU A 172 -6.50 11.55 -7.42
CA GLU A 172 -6.40 12.57 -6.37
C GLU A 172 -7.69 13.41 -6.24
N LYS A 173 -8.34 13.76 -7.35
CA LYS A 173 -9.63 14.47 -7.35
C LYS A 173 -10.73 13.64 -6.70
N LYS A 174 -10.91 12.39 -7.14
CA LYS A 174 -11.94 11.48 -6.58
C LYS A 174 -11.71 11.20 -5.10
N LYS A 175 -10.45 11.05 -4.70
CA LYS A 175 -10.05 10.92 -3.28
C LYS A 175 -10.42 12.15 -2.47
N ALA A 176 -10.09 13.34 -2.96
CA ALA A 176 -10.39 14.61 -2.31
C ALA A 176 -11.91 14.82 -2.18
N GLU A 177 -12.68 14.48 -3.21
CA GLU A 177 -14.14 14.52 -3.19
C GLU A 177 -14.71 13.54 -2.16
N HIS A 178 -14.27 12.28 -2.16
CA HIS A 178 -14.71 11.28 -1.18
C HIS A 178 -14.47 11.74 0.26
N ASN A 179 -13.28 12.28 0.54
CA ASN A 179 -12.94 12.83 1.85
C ASN A 179 -13.76 14.07 2.20
N ARG A 180 -14.01 14.97 1.22
CA ARG A 180 -14.83 16.18 1.41
C ARG A 180 -16.28 15.82 1.74
N LEU A 181 -16.79 14.74 1.17
CA LEU A 181 -18.13 14.21 1.45
C LEU A 181 -18.22 13.48 2.81
N GLY A 182 -17.14 13.45 3.61
CA GLY A 182 -17.13 12.80 4.92
C GLY A 182 -17.29 11.28 4.88
N LYS A 183 -17.16 10.67 3.70
CA LYS A 183 -17.32 9.22 3.51
C LYS A 183 -16.15 8.49 4.16
N LYS A 184 -16.43 7.39 4.85
CA LYS A 184 -15.42 6.53 5.50
C LYS A 184 -15.10 5.32 4.58
N PRO A 185 -13.86 4.79 4.60
CA PRO A 185 -12.68 5.29 5.31
C PRO A 185 -12.12 6.57 4.66
N LYS A 186 -11.41 7.39 5.44
CA LYS A 186 -10.65 8.52 4.92
C LYS A 186 -9.49 7.99 4.07
N LEU A 187 -9.35 8.50 2.86
CA LEU A 187 -8.35 8.04 1.91
C LEU A 187 -7.20 9.04 1.83
N ASP A 188 -5.97 8.60 2.10
CA ASP A 188 -4.77 9.43 1.94
C ASP A 188 -3.83 8.79 0.91
N GLY A 189 -3.16 9.63 0.12
CA GLY A 189 -2.15 9.17 -0.83
C GLY A 189 -0.84 8.85 -0.11
N GLU A 190 0.00 8.01 -0.71
CA GLU A 190 1.33 7.72 -0.16
C GLU A 190 2.13 9.02 0.05
N ARG A 191 2.67 9.19 1.26
CA ARG A 191 3.55 10.30 1.61
C ARG A 191 4.98 9.79 1.57
N GLY A 192 5.84 10.44 0.78
CA GLY A 192 7.26 10.13 0.80
C GLY A 192 7.86 10.37 2.18
N TYR A 193 8.84 9.57 2.60
CA TYR A 193 9.51 9.75 3.87
C TYR A 193 10.57 10.84 3.79
N ASN A 194 10.66 11.68 4.81
CA ASN A 194 11.79 12.60 4.93
C ASN A 194 13.03 11.80 5.36
N LYS A 195 14.00 11.70 4.45
CA LYS A 195 15.25 10.95 4.67
C LYS A 195 16.03 11.39 5.91
N LYS A 196 15.87 12.65 6.36
CA LYS A 196 16.56 13.17 7.55
C LYS A 196 15.85 12.85 8.86
N THR A 197 14.52 12.81 8.85
CA THR A 197 13.73 12.67 10.09
C THR A 197 13.06 11.29 10.22
N GLY A 198 13.09 10.45 9.19
CA GLY A 198 12.40 9.14 9.15
C GLY A 198 10.87 9.20 9.18
N LYS A 199 10.30 10.39 9.42
CA LYS A 199 8.86 10.64 9.49
C LYS A 199 8.26 10.85 8.08
N PRO A 200 6.97 10.51 7.87
CA PRO A 200 6.25 10.85 6.65
C PRO A 200 6.35 12.35 6.37
N SER A 201 6.63 12.72 5.13
CA SER A 201 6.63 14.11 4.68
C SER A 201 5.26 14.74 4.95
N PHE A 202 5.25 15.96 5.47
CA PHE A 202 4.02 16.75 5.61
C PHE A 202 3.38 17.05 4.24
N ARG A 203 4.18 17.07 3.18
CA ARG A 203 3.76 17.40 1.82
C ARG A 203 3.62 16.14 0.97
N SER A 204 2.57 16.11 0.15
CA SER A 204 2.35 15.04 -0.81
C SER A 204 3.42 15.09 -1.92
N ARG A 205 3.60 13.97 -2.64
CA ARG A 205 4.52 13.91 -3.79
C ARG A 205 4.17 14.95 -4.86
N ARG A 206 2.87 15.24 -5.05
CA ARG A 206 2.36 16.27 -5.95
C ARG A 206 2.80 17.67 -5.52
N ASP A 207 2.63 18.02 -4.25
CA ASP A 207 3.06 19.34 -3.73
C ASP A 207 4.56 19.57 -3.97
N LEU A 208 5.34 18.49 -3.86
CA LEU A 208 6.77 18.51 -4.14
C LEU A 208 7.04 18.75 -5.64
N PHE A 209 6.39 18.01 -6.53
CA PHE A 209 6.51 18.17 -7.98
C PHE A 209 6.05 19.55 -8.47
N GLU A 210 4.95 20.06 -7.93
CA GLU A 210 4.38 21.35 -8.30
C GLU A 210 5.28 22.50 -7.84
N ARG A 211 5.91 22.35 -6.67
CA ARG A 211 6.98 23.26 -6.23
C ARG A 211 8.19 23.18 -7.15
N PHE A 212 8.65 22.00 -7.54
CA PHE A 212 9.77 21.85 -8.48
C PHE A 212 9.46 22.50 -9.83
N ARG A 213 8.23 22.34 -10.33
CA ARG A 213 7.77 22.99 -11.57
C ARG A 213 7.76 24.51 -11.43
N LYS A 214 7.18 25.05 -10.35
CA LYS A 214 7.19 26.50 -10.06
C LYS A 214 8.62 27.04 -9.93
N LEU A 215 9.52 26.30 -9.27
CA LEU A 215 10.94 26.68 -9.16
C LEU A 215 11.64 26.67 -10.52
N LYS A 216 11.34 25.70 -11.40
CA LYS A 216 11.90 25.64 -12.76
C LYS A 216 11.43 26.82 -13.60
N GLU A 217 10.15 27.16 -13.55
CA GLU A 217 9.58 28.35 -14.20
C GLU A 217 10.21 29.64 -13.67
N LEU A 218 10.32 29.76 -12.35
CA LEU A 218 10.92 30.92 -11.71
C LEU A 218 12.40 31.08 -12.11
N ARG A 219 13.15 29.97 -12.15
CA ARG A 219 14.55 29.96 -12.60
C ARG A 219 14.67 30.43 -14.05
N LYS A 220 13.81 29.94 -14.95
CA LYS A 220 13.75 30.39 -16.34
C LYS A 220 13.51 31.89 -16.44
N LYS A 221 12.54 32.43 -15.69
CA LYS A 221 12.27 33.88 -15.63
C LYS A 221 13.46 34.68 -15.13
N ILE A 222 14.15 34.19 -14.09
CA ILE A 222 15.37 34.82 -13.56
C ILE A 222 16.48 34.83 -14.61
N ASP A 223 16.68 33.73 -15.33
CA ASP A 223 17.73 33.63 -16.35
C ASP A 223 17.45 34.56 -17.55
N THR A 224 16.18 34.68 -17.98
CA THR A 224 15.75 35.66 -18.98
C THR A 224 16.00 37.10 -18.51
N ALA A 225 15.62 37.42 -17.27
CA ALA A 225 15.84 38.76 -16.69
C ALA A 225 17.33 39.11 -16.55
N LYS A 226 18.17 38.15 -16.16
CA LYS A 226 19.64 38.33 -16.09
C LYS A 226 20.25 38.59 -17.46
N THR A 227 19.80 37.85 -18.47
CA THR A 227 20.25 38.04 -19.86
C THR A 227 19.87 39.44 -20.37
N ALA A 228 18.64 39.89 -20.10
CA ALA A 228 18.18 41.23 -20.44
C ALA A 228 19.01 42.32 -19.74
N LEU A 229 19.25 42.20 -18.42
CA LEU A 229 20.06 43.16 -17.66
C LEU A 229 21.51 43.25 -18.18
N LYS A 230 22.10 42.11 -18.56
CA LYS A 230 23.46 42.06 -19.14
C LYS A 230 23.51 42.77 -20.50
N ALA A 231 22.48 42.62 -21.33
CA ALA A 231 22.37 43.34 -22.60
C ALA A 231 22.22 44.86 -22.41
N THR A 232 21.41 45.30 -21.43
CA THR A 232 21.27 46.74 -21.11
C THR A 232 22.56 47.36 -20.60
N LYS A 233 23.33 46.64 -19.77
CA LYS A 233 24.65 47.10 -19.29
C LYS A 233 25.71 47.13 -20.40
N ALA A 234 25.64 46.22 -21.37
CA ALA A 234 26.53 46.23 -22.54
C ALA A 234 26.18 47.34 -23.55
N GLY A 235 24.91 47.77 -23.61
CA GLY A 235 24.44 48.87 -24.47
C GLY A 235 24.69 50.28 -23.92
N ALA A 236 25.03 50.41 -22.62
CA ALA A 236 25.37 51.69 -22.01
C ALA A 236 26.82 52.11 -22.36
N LYS A 237 27.05 52.59 -23.60
CA LYS A 237 28.28 53.33 -23.93
C LYS A 237 28.26 54.67 -23.20
N VAL A 238 29.36 54.97 -22.51
CA VAL A 238 29.63 56.26 -21.85
C VAL A 238 29.52 57.40 -22.88
N VAL A 239 28.48 58.23 -22.77
CA VAL A 239 28.41 59.51 -23.49
C VAL A 239 29.28 60.49 -22.71
N LYS A 240 30.52 60.68 -23.16
CA LYS A 240 31.43 61.71 -22.63
C LYS A 240 31.02 63.05 -23.26
N LEU A 241 30.21 63.83 -22.56
CA LEU A 241 29.93 65.23 -22.92
C LEU A 241 31.23 66.02 -22.73
N ILE A 242 31.94 66.30 -23.83
CA ILE A 242 33.05 67.24 -23.86
C ILE A 242 32.45 68.62 -24.15
N TYR A 243 32.44 69.51 -23.16
CA TYR A 243 32.13 70.92 -23.34
C TYR A 243 33.40 71.63 -23.84
N THR A 244 33.40 72.10 -25.08
CA THR A 244 34.45 72.99 -25.61
C THR A 244 34.02 74.44 -25.39
N SER A 245 34.69 75.13 -24.46
CA SER A 245 34.58 76.58 -24.30
C SER A 245 35.37 77.28 -25.41
N GLN A 246 34.68 77.82 -26.42
CA GLN A 246 35.27 78.76 -27.37
C GLN A 246 35.49 80.11 -26.68
N LEU A 247 36.75 80.41 -26.35
CA LEU A 247 37.23 81.76 -26.12
C LEU A 247 37.20 82.51 -27.46
N ARG A 248 36.22 83.39 -27.67
CA ARG A 248 36.30 84.44 -28.70
C ARG A 248 37.14 85.58 -28.14
N SER A 249 38.34 85.74 -28.68
CA SER A 249 39.03 87.02 -28.68
C SER A 249 38.24 88.00 -29.55
N ARG A 250 38.01 89.21 -29.03
CA ARG A 250 37.66 90.39 -29.81
C ARG A 250 38.66 91.48 -29.44
N ASP A 251 39.64 91.65 -30.31
CA ASP A 251 40.37 92.89 -30.47
C ASP A 251 39.49 93.88 -31.25
N GLY A 252 39.56 95.17 -30.89
CA GLY A 252 39.35 96.28 -31.83
C GLY A 252 38.05 97.10 -31.71
N CYS A 253 38.22 98.35 -31.25
CA CYS A 253 37.32 99.51 -31.18
C CYS A 253 36.21 99.50 -30.12
#